data_AF-A0A0N4XNF7-F1
#
_entry.id   AF-A0A0N4XNF7-F1
#
_cell.length_a   1.000
_cell.length_b   1.000
_cell.length_c   1.000
_cell.angle_alpha   90.00
_cell.angle_beta   90.00
_cell.angle_gamma   90.00
#
_symmetry.space_group_name_H-M   'P 1'
#
loop_
_entity.id
_entity.type
_entity.pdbx_description
1 polymer ?
#
loop_
_entity_poly.entity_id
_entity_poly.type
_entity_poly.pdbx_seq_one_letter_code
_entity_poly.pdbx_strand_id
1 'polypeptide(L)'
;MELKAALKAAKKLLGENRYEEAIEILKDLLSDGVEDYMLFCFAALAYANNDDASRAKALYEKAIKLDEKMLAAWQGLYKLYDSGKIVSDDRAIEVCTHLILLCDSDEKRRSTEDCRRRVYFELCRYDELQNDLGTNQSLMAKIVDRLAKKEILSTSESVLLEKVFAQVMDEVKTNAEWNLYYCKFKYKKGDQDWTNELKRFCTNHPYTDVLWIRERIIELLSIEYFCELKFDDEAFELYSKCAPSSGEVECTTGRLLKLLR
;
A
#
# COMPACT_ATOMS: atom_id res chain seq x y z
N MET A 1 6.65 6.13 47.01
CA MET A 1 5.20 5.83 47.07
C MET A 1 5.01 4.33 46.90
N GLU A 2 4.08 3.66 47.59
CA GLU A 2 3.86 2.22 47.38
C GLU A 2 3.27 1.94 45.98
N LEU A 3 3.78 0.91 45.29
CA LEU A 3 3.40 0.54 43.91
C LEU A 3 1.88 0.53 43.68
N LYS A 4 1.13 -0.17 44.53
CA LYS A 4 -0.32 -0.30 44.38
C LYS A 4 -1.06 1.03 44.49
N ALA A 5 -0.61 1.93 45.36
CA ALA A 5 -1.18 3.26 45.53
C ALA A 5 -0.89 4.13 44.29
N ALA A 6 0.35 4.09 43.79
CA ALA A 6 0.77 4.79 42.59
C ALA A 6 -0.01 4.33 41.35
N LEU A 7 -0.14 3.01 41.14
CA LEU A 7 -0.91 2.46 40.02
C LEU A 7 -2.39 2.88 40.06
N LYS A 8 -3.01 2.90 41.24
CA LYS A 8 -4.39 3.36 41.39
C LYS A 8 -4.54 4.85 41.07
N ALA A 9 -3.60 5.67 41.55
CA ALA A 9 -3.59 7.11 41.28
C ALA A 9 -3.35 7.40 39.79
N ALA A 10 -2.35 6.76 39.18
CA ALA A 10 -2.05 6.91 37.76
C ALA A 10 -3.21 6.45 36.88
N LYS A 11 -3.87 5.32 37.20
CA LYS A 11 -5.06 4.87 36.47
C LYS A 11 -6.19 5.91 36.49
N LYS A 12 -6.39 6.59 37.63
CA LYS A 12 -7.37 7.68 37.75
C LYS A 12 -6.99 8.86 36.85
N LEU A 13 -5.74 9.33 36.93
CA LEU A 13 -5.25 10.45 36.12
C LEU A 13 -5.31 10.16 34.61
N LEU A 14 -4.98 8.94 34.19
CA LEU A 14 -5.11 8.49 32.80
C LEU A 14 -6.57 8.57 32.32
N GLY A 15 -7.54 8.20 33.17
CA GLY A 15 -8.97 8.35 32.86
C GLY A 15 -9.45 9.80 32.81
N GLU A 16 -8.74 10.71 33.48
CA GLU A 16 -8.98 12.17 33.45
C GLU A 16 -8.17 12.89 32.36
N ASN A 17 -7.44 12.15 31.51
CA ASN A 17 -6.51 12.68 30.49
C ASN A 17 -5.39 13.59 31.04
N ARG A 18 -5.00 13.39 32.30
CA ARG A 18 -3.92 14.14 32.96
C ARG A 18 -2.61 13.37 32.84
N TYR A 19 -2.07 13.32 31.63
CA TYR A 19 -0.98 12.40 31.27
C TYR A 19 0.34 12.77 31.93
N GLU A 20 0.69 14.06 31.97
CA GLU A 20 1.91 14.56 32.60
C GLU A 20 1.92 14.24 34.10
N GLU A 21 0.80 14.44 34.78
CA GLU A 21 0.68 14.09 36.21
C GLU A 21 0.76 12.58 36.44
N ALA A 22 0.20 11.77 35.53
CA ALA A 22 0.35 10.32 35.60
C ALA A 22 1.82 9.91 35.43
N ILE A 23 2.57 10.54 34.52
CA ILE A 23 4.01 10.32 34.33
C ILE A 23 4.76 10.68 35.62
N GLU A 24 4.47 11.84 36.22
CA GLU A 24 5.13 12.29 37.45
C GLU A 24 4.93 11.33 38.62
N ILE A 25 3.76 10.68 38.74
CA ILE A 25 3.52 9.66 39.77
C ILE A 25 4.32 8.37 39.50
N LEU A 26 4.46 7.98 38.23
CA LEU A 26 5.05 6.70 37.85
C LEU A 26 6.58 6.76 37.68
N LYS A 27 7.15 7.94 37.43
CA LYS A 27 8.59 8.10 37.11
C LYS A 27 9.51 7.62 38.22
N ASP A 28 9.13 7.81 39.49
CA ASP A 28 9.97 7.44 40.63
C ASP A 28 10.08 5.90 40.69
N LEU A 29 8.96 5.19 40.52
CA LEU A 29 8.94 3.72 40.46
C LEU A 29 9.74 3.17 39.29
N LEU A 30 9.67 3.83 38.13
CA LEU A 30 10.48 3.45 36.96
C LEU A 30 11.98 3.68 37.21
N SER A 31 12.34 4.77 37.90
CA SER A 31 13.72 5.13 38.23
C SER A 31 14.30 4.21 39.30
N ASP A 32 13.48 3.77 40.24
CA ASP A 32 13.80 2.78 41.27
C ASP A 32 13.94 1.35 40.68
N GLY A 33 13.68 1.17 39.39
CA GLY A 33 13.84 -0.11 38.69
C GLY A 33 12.74 -1.13 39.01
N VAL A 34 11.55 -0.67 39.43
CA VAL A 34 10.42 -1.57 39.71
C VAL A 34 9.95 -2.20 38.40
N GLU A 35 10.00 -3.53 38.34
CA GLU A 35 9.52 -4.31 37.21
C GLU A 35 8.09 -4.80 37.47
N ASP A 36 7.11 -4.08 36.95
CA ASP A 36 5.69 -4.45 37.03
C ASP A 36 5.00 -4.20 35.69
N TYR A 37 4.21 -5.18 35.25
CA TYR A 37 3.51 -5.14 33.97
C TYR A 37 2.57 -3.93 33.85
N MET A 38 1.79 -3.66 34.91
CA MET A 38 0.80 -2.58 34.91
C MET A 38 1.48 -1.21 35.00
N LEU A 39 2.59 -1.10 35.74
CA LEU A 39 3.44 0.09 35.79
C LEU A 39 3.92 0.45 34.39
N PHE A 40 4.51 -0.50 33.67
CA PHE A 40 4.97 -0.28 32.31
C PHE A 40 3.82 0.06 31.36
N CYS A 41 2.67 -0.62 31.44
CA CYS A 41 1.52 -0.32 30.61
C CYS A 41 0.94 1.08 30.86
N PHE A 42 0.79 1.50 32.11
CA PHE A 42 0.24 2.81 32.46
C PHE A 42 1.20 3.94 32.11
N ALA A 43 2.50 3.75 32.38
CA ALA A 43 3.50 4.72 31.97
C ALA A 43 3.57 4.84 30.44
N ALA A 44 3.57 3.70 29.71
CA ALA A 44 3.55 3.70 28.26
C ALA A 44 2.34 4.44 27.70
N LEU A 45 1.14 4.19 28.25
CA LEU A 45 -0.07 4.88 27.84
C LEU A 45 0.02 6.39 28.11
N ALA A 46 0.56 6.79 29.26
CA ALA A 46 0.74 8.20 29.59
C ALA A 46 1.70 8.88 28.60
N TYR A 47 2.87 8.29 28.35
CA TYR A 47 3.83 8.79 27.36
C TYR A 47 3.26 8.83 25.94
N ALA A 48 2.49 7.81 25.53
CA ALA A 48 1.87 7.75 24.21
C ALA A 48 0.88 8.89 23.95
N ASN A 49 0.11 9.29 24.98
CA ASN A 49 -0.83 10.39 24.89
C ASN A 49 -0.19 11.75 25.21
N ASN A 50 1.02 11.77 25.76
CA ASN A 50 1.87 12.94 25.91
C ASN A 50 2.90 13.09 24.78
N ASP A 51 2.59 12.54 23.61
CA ASP A 51 3.37 12.57 22.36
C ASP A 51 4.83 12.08 22.44
N ASP A 52 5.19 11.30 23.46
CA ASP A 52 6.45 10.57 23.54
C ASP A 52 6.27 9.10 23.14
N ALA A 53 6.02 8.90 21.84
CA ALA A 53 5.77 7.58 21.27
C ALA A 53 6.98 6.64 21.38
N SER A 54 8.20 7.19 21.42
CA SER A 54 9.44 6.41 21.54
C SER A 54 9.55 5.76 22.93
N ARG A 55 9.34 6.54 24.02
CA ARG A 55 9.30 5.97 25.37
C ARG A 55 8.12 5.02 25.55
N ALA A 56 6.97 5.35 24.98
CA ALA A 56 5.81 4.47 25.02
C ALA A 56 6.11 3.10 24.39
N LYS A 57 6.75 3.06 23.20
CA LYS A 57 7.18 1.82 22.55
C LYS A 57 8.08 1.00 23.48
N ALA A 58 9.13 1.61 24.02
CA ALA A 58 10.08 0.92 24.89
C ALA A 58 9.42 0.34 26.16
N LEU A 59 8.47 1.06 26.76
CA LEU A 59 7.74 0.59 27.95
C LEU A 59 6.74 -0.53 27.61
N TYR A 60 6.01 -0.45 26.49
CA TYR A 60 5.17 -1.57 26.06
C TYR A 60 6.00 -2.82 25.76
N GLU A 61 7.17 -2.68 25.13
CA GLU A 61 8.08 -3.81 24.91
C GLU A 61 8.58 -4.42 26.21
N LYS A 62 8.90 -3.60 27.23
CA LYS A 62 9.22 -4.11 28.57
C LYS A 62 8.04 -4.85 29.20
N ALA A 63 6.82 -4.33 29.09
CA ALA A 63 5.62 -5.01 29.60
C ALA A 63 5.41 -6.38 28.92
N ILE A 64 5.53 -6.45 27.59
CA ILE A 64 5.42 -7.70 26.83
C ILE A 64 6.51 -8.71 27.24
N LYS A 65 7.73 -8.26 27.53
CA LYS A 65 8.81 -9.12 28.01
C LYS A 65 8.53 -9.70 29.41
N LEU A 66 7.82 -8.97 30.26
CA LEU A 66 7.43 -9.46 31.59
C LEU A 66 6.32 -10.50 31.52
N ASP A 67 5.28 -10.23 30.72
CA ASP A 67 4.18 -11.17 30.51
C ASP A 67 3.60 -11.02 29.10
N GLU A 68 4.00 -11.93 28.22
CA GLU A 68 3.55 -11.95 26.83
C GLU A 68 2.08 -12.35 26.67
N LYS A 69 1.47 -12.99 27.69
CA LYS A 69 0.08 -13.45 27.63
C LYS A 69 -0.91 -12.32 27.89
N MET A 70 -0.45 -11.24 28.53
CA MET A 70 -1.30 -10.09 28.80
C MET A 70 -1.45 -9.19 27.58
N LEU A 71 -2.69 -9.01 27.13
CA LEU A 71 -3.02 -8.31 25.88
C LEU A 71 -2.79 -6.79 25.90
N ALA A 72 -2.83 -6.16 27.08
CA ALA A 72 -2.90 -4.69 27.17
C ALA A 72 -1.67 -4.00 26.54
N ALA A 73 -0.48 -4.56 26.70
CA ALA A 73 0.75 -4.02 26.13
C ALA A 73 0.81 -4.22 24.61
N TRP A 74 0.38 -5.38 24.11
CA TRP A 74 0.24 -5.65 22.68
C TRP A 74 -0.73 -4.67 22.01
N GLN A 75 -1.89 -4.43 22.63
CA GLN A 75 -2.89 -3.48 22.13
C GLN A 75 -2.37 -2.04 22.13
N GLY A 76 -1.63 -1.65 23.17
CA GLY A 76 -1.00 -0.34 23.26
C GLY A 76 0.04 -0.13 22.16
N LEU A 77 0.93 -1.12 21.97
CA LEU A 77 1.95 -1.08 20.93
C LEU A 77 1.33 -1.09 19.51
N TYR A 78 0.29 -1.89 19.29
CA TYR A 78 -0.49 -1.87 18.05
C TYR A 78 -1.04 -0.49 17.75
N LYS A 79 -1.64 0.19 18.75
CA LYS A 79 -2.20 1.52 18.55
C LYS A 79 -1.14 2.54 18.14
N LEU A 80 0.09 2.43 18.64
CA LEU A 80 1.20 3.29 18.22
C LEU A 80 1.54 3.08 16.73
N TYR A 81 1.62 1.83 16.29
CA TYR A 81 1.83 1.52 14.86
C TYR A 81 0.66 1.96 14.00
N ASP A 82 -0.57 1.66 14.43
CA ASP A 82 -1.77 1.91 13.63
C ASP A 82 -2.07 3.40 13.45
N SER A 83 -1.77 4.21 14.46
CA SER A 83 -1.87 5.67 14.39
C SER A 83 -0.71 6.34 13.65
N GLY A 84 0.32 5.60 13.24
CA GLY A 84 1.52 6.15 12.61
C GLY A 84 2.38 6.99 13.57
N LYS A 85 2.18 6.88 14.89
CA LYS A 85 3.01 7.57 15.90
C LYS A 85 4.44 7.03 15.96
N ILE A 86 4.65 5.80 15.49
CA ILE A 86 5.97 5.18 15.32
C ILE A 86 6.08 4.60 13.91
N VAL A 87 7.31 4.55 13.39
CA VAL A 87 7.59 3.95 12.08
C VAL A 87 7.36 2.44 12.14
N SER A 88 6.63 1.91 11.16
CA SER A 88 6.42 0.48 10.99
C SER A 88 7.74 -0.26 10.78
N ASP A 89 7.90 -1.40 11.44
CA ASP A 89 9.04 -2.33 11.33
C ASP A 89 8.52 -3.78 11.43
N ASP A 90 9.41 -4.78 11.38
CA ASP A 90 9.00 -6.20 11.48
C ASP A 90 8.26 -6.49 12.80
N ARG A 91 8.53 -5.71 13.86
CA ARG A 91 7.82 -5.83 15.14
C ARG A 91 6.35 -5.44 15.01
N ALA A 92 5.99 -4.52 14.12
CA ALA A 92 4.59 -4.21 13.83
C ALA A 92 3.83 -5.42 13.25
N ILE A 93 4.48 -6.22 12.40
CA ILE A 93 3.91 -7.45 11.82
C ILE A 93 3.65 -8.48 12.93
N GLU A 94 4.61 -8.68 13.83
CA GLU A 94 4.49 -9.59 14.98
C GLU A 94 3.32 -9.19 15.88
N VAL A 95 3.22 -7.90 16.22
CA VAL A 95 2.14 -7.35 17.03
C VAL A 95 0.77 -7.58 16.38
N CYS A 96 0.63 -7.27 15.09
CA CYS A 96 -0.62 -7.51 14.38
C CYS A 96 -0.97 -9.00 14.35
N THR A 97 0.01 -9.86 14.07
CA THR A 97 -0.19 -11.31 13.99
C THR A 97 -0.63 -11.89 15.34
N HIS A 98 0.00 -11.46 16.43
CA HIS A 98 -0.37 -11.87 17.79
C HIS A 98 -1.81 -11.44 18.13
N LEU A 99 -2.18 -10.20 17.81
CA LEU A 99 -3.53 -9.69 18.06
C LEU A 99 -4.60 -10.38 17.19
N ILE A 100 -4.31 -10.70 15.92
CA ILE A 100 -5.23 -11.43 15.04
C ILE A 100 -5.60 -12.80 15.64
N LEU A 101 -4.61 -13.51 16.18
CA LEU A 101 -4.79 -14.83 16.80
C LEU A 101 -5.65 -14.79 18.07
N LEU A 102 -5.62 -13.67 18.78
CA LEU A 102 -6.31 -13.49 20.07
C LEU A 102 -7.57 -12.63 19.97
N CYS A 103 -7.95 -12.20 18.76
CA CYS A 103 -9.16 -11.40 18.56
C CYS A 103 -10.42 -12.27 18.65
N ASP A 104 -11.26 -11.96 19.64
CA ASP A 104 -12.59 -12.57 19.79
C ASP A 104 -13.66 -11.96 18.86
N SER A 105 -13.35 -10.81 18.24
CA SER A 105 -14.27 -10.08 17.36
C SER A 105 -13.76 -10.08 15.94
N ASP A 106 -14.61 -10.48 14.99
CA ASP A 106 -14.30 -10.46 13.56
C ASP A 106 -14.04 -9.05 13.02
N GLU A 107 -14.66 -8.02 13.60
CA GLU A 107 -14.43 -6.62 13.22
C GLU A 107 -13.02 -6.17 13.63
N LYS A 108 -12.64 -6.44 14.88
CA LYS A 108 -11.28 -6.14 15.38
C LYS A 108 -10.23 -6.94 14.62
N ARG A 109 -10.51 -8.21 14.32
CA ARG A 109 -9.63 -9.06 13.51
C ARG A 109 -9.40 -8.45 12.14
N ARG A 110 -10.47 -8.08 11.41
CA ARG A 110 -10.38 -7.45 10.09
C ARG A 110 -9.59 -6.14 10.10
N SER A 111 -9.85 -5.27 11.09
CA SER A 111 -9.09 -4.01 11.24
C SER A 111 -7.59 -4.27 11.47
N THR A 112 -7.26 -5.26 12.30
CA THR A 112 -5.87 -5.64 12.59
C THR A 112 -5.19 -6.28 11.37
N GLU A 113 -5.90 -7.09 10.60
CA GLU A 113 -5.42 -7.64 9.32
C GLU A 113 -5.13 -6.54 8.31
N ASP A 114 -6.03 -5.56 8.16
CA ASP A 114 -5.81 -4.41 7.28
C ASP A 114 -4.58 -3.58 7.68
N CYS A 115 -4.38 -3.38 8.98
CA CYS A 115 -3.15 -2.77 9.51
C CYS A 115 -1.91 -3.60 9.11
N ARG A 116 -1.94 -4.93 9.27
CA ARG A 116 -0.83 -5.80 8.87
C ARG A 116 -0.53 -5.73 7.38
N ARG A 117 -1.57 -5.73 6.52
CA ARG A 117 -1.43 -5.59 5.06
C ARG A 117 -0.79 -4.26 4.67
N ARG A 118 -1.18 -3.17 5.33
CA ARG A 118 -0.54 -1.86 5.17
C ARG A 118 0.93 -1.91 5.57
N VAL A 119 1.28 -2.53 6.69
CA VAL A 119 2.67 -2.69 7.14
C VAL A 119 3.49 -3.52 6.14
N TYR A 120 2.95 -4.63 5.59
CA TYR A 120 3.63 -5.39 4.54
C TYR A 120 3.96 -4.52 3.33
N PHE A 121 3.01 -3.67 2.90
CA PHE A 121 3.24 -2.74 1.80
C PHE A 121 4.30 -1.68 2.10
N GLU A 122 4.31 -1.12 3.32
CA GLU A 122 5.30 -0.13 3.78
C GLU A 122 6.71 -0.72 3.82
N LEU A 123 6.84 -1.97 4.28
CA LEU A 123 8.11 -2.69 4.39
C LEU A 123 8.52 -3.44 3.11
N CYS A 124 7.78 -3.24 2.02
CA CYS A 124 8.00 -3.92 0.73
C CYS A 124 8.01 -5.45 0.82
N ARG A 125 7.25 -6.02 1.77
CA ARG A 125 7.00 -7.46 1.97
C ARG A 125 5.90 -7.94 1.02
N TYR A 126 6.19 -7.84 -0.28
CA TYR A 126 5.19 -8.07 -1.33
C TYR A 126 4.81 -9.55 -1.47
N ASP A 127 5.71 -10.47 -1.11
CA ASP A 127 5.44 -11.90 -1.16
C ASP A 127 4.40 -12.33 -0.11
N GLU A 128 4.42 -11.71 1.07
CA GLU A 128 3.42 -11.90 2.11
C GLU A 128 2.12 -11.19 1.74
N LEU A 129 2.22 -9.95 1.26
CA LEU A 129 1.04 -9.16 0.89
C LEU A 129 0.24 -9.77 -0.25
N GLN A 130 0.88 -10.35 -1.26
CA GLN A 130 0.16 -11.01 -2.35
C GLN A 130 -0.61 -12.26 -1.90
N ASN A 131 -0.22 -12.87 -0.77
CA ASN A 131 -0.90 -14.03 -0.20
C ASN A 131 -2.08 -13.63 0.71
N ASP A 132 -2.10 -12.38 1.17
CA ASP A 132 -3.11 -11.81 2.06
C ASP A 132 -3.50 -10.39 1.59
N LEU A 133 -3.94 -10.23 0.34
CA LEU A 133 -4.21 -8.91 -0.24
C LEU A 133 -5.44 -8.22 0.38
N GLY A 134 -6.39 -9.02 0.89
CA GLY A 134 -7.67 -8.52 1.40
C GLY A 134 -8.50 -7.82 0.32
N THR A 135 -9.43 -6.96 0.74
CA THR A 135 -10.36 -6.21 -0.13
C THR A 135 -10.30 -4.70 0.10
N ASN A 136 -9.24 -4.21 0.75
CA ASN A 136 -9.10 -2.80 1.11
C ASN A 136 -8.75 -1.95 -0.12
N GLN A 137 -9.75 -1.24 -0.64
CA GLN A 137 -9.64 -0.41 -1.85
C GLN A 137 -8.60 0.71 -1.71
N SER A 138 -8.45 1.31 -0.53
CA SER A 138 -7.45 2.37 -0.31
C SER A 138 -6.02 1.83 -0.43
N LEU A 139 -5.78 0.61 0.08
CA LEU A 139 -4.49 -0.05 -0.07
C LEU A 139 -4.22 -0.42 -1.53
N MET A 140 -5.21 -0.96 -2.25
CA MET A 140 -5.08 -1.29 -3.68
C MET A 140 -4.71 -0.06 -4.52
N ALA A 141 -5.40 1.06 -4.29
CA ALA A 141 -5.08 2.32 -4.96
C ALA A 141 -3.63 2.76 -4.71
N LYS A 142 -3.14 2.66 -3.47
CA LYS A 142 -1.74 2.96 -3.13
C LYS A 142 -0.75 2.02 -3.82
N ILE A 143 -1.09 0.73 -3.96
CA ILE A 143 -0.25 -0.24 -4.66
C ILE A 143 -0.15 0.12 -6.14
N VAL A 144 -1.28 0.38 -6.81
CA VAL A 144 -1.31 0.78 -8.23
C VAL A 144 -0.48 2.05 -8.42
N ASP A 145 -0.72 3.09 -7.62
CA ASP A 145 -0.04 4.38 -7.75
C ASP A 145 1.48 4.26 -7.58
N ARG A 146 1.94 3.42 -6.65
CA ARG A 146 3.37 3.20 -6.40
C ARG A 146 4.02 2.32 -7.45
N LEU A 147 3.40 1.20 -7.81
CA LEU A 147 4.05 0.17 -8.63
C LEU A 147 3.88 0.42 -10.13
N ALA A 148 2.71 0.86 -10.60
CA ALA A 148 2.48 1.02 -12.04
C ALA A 148 3.37 2.10 -12.69
N LYS A 149 3.84 3.06 -11.88
CA LYS A 149 4.77 4.12 -12.30
C LYS A 149 6.23 3.66 -12.38
N LYS A 150 6.59 2.48 -11.86
CA LYS A 150 7.96 1.97 -11.96
C LYS A 150 8.25 1.47 -13.37
N GLU A 151 9.42 1.82 -13.91
CA GLU A 151 9.87 1.32 -15.21
C GLU A 151 10.13 -0.19 -15.20
N ILE A 152 10.77 -0.67 -14.13
CA ILE A 152 11.12 -2.08 -13.93
C ILE A 152 10.46 -2.57 -12.65
N LEU A 153 9.74 -3.68 -12.74
CA LEU A 153 9.11 -4.37 -11.62
C LEU A 153 9.93 -5.61 -11.25
N SER A 154 10.10 -5.88 -9.96
CA SER A 154 10.54 -7.19 -9.49
C SER A 154 9.47 -8.26 -9.77
N THR A 155 9.84 -9.54 -9.64
CA THR A 155 8.88 -10.64 -9.76
C THR A 155 7.74 -10.51 -8.75
N SER A 156 8.04 -10.22 -7.48
CA SER A 156 7.02 -10.07 -6.43
C SER A 156 6.13 -8.85 -6.65
N GLU A 157 6.70 -7.73 -7.15
CA GLU A 157 5.93 -6.54 -7.51
C GLU A 157 4.98 -6.80 -8.69
N SER A 158 5.46 -7.51 -9.71
CA SER A 158 4.65 -7.85 -10.88
C SER A 158 3.47 -8.75 -10.51
N VAL A 159 3.70 -9.78 -9.67
CA VAL A 159 2.62 -10.68 -9.24
C VAL A 159 1.63 -9.96 -8.34
N LEU A 160 2.10 -9.14 -7.41
CA LEU A 160 1.23 -8.33 -6.55
C LEU A 160 0.36 -7.38 -7.38
N LEU A 161 0.96 -6.64 -8.31
CA LEU A 161 0.24 -5.67 -9.14
C LEU A 161 -0.79 -6.35 -10.05
N GLU A 162 -0.48 -7.53 -10.58
CA GLU A 162 -1.43 -8.36 -11.33
C GLU A 162 -2.66 -8.74 -10.49
N LYS A 163 -2.44 -9.22 -9.26
CA LYS A 163 -3.53 -9.57 -8.34
C LYS A 163 -4.37 -8.35 -7.98
N VAL A 164 -3.74 -7.19 -7.79
CA VAL A 164 -4.47 -5.94 -7.52
C VAL A 164 -5.34 -5.57 -8.69
N PHE A 165 -4.79 -5.51 -9.92
CA PHE A 165 -5.59 -5.21 -11.11
C PHE A 165 -6.76 -6.17 -11.28
N ALA A 166 -6.56 -7.47 -11.05
CA ALA A 166 -7.64 -8.45 -11.12
C ALA A 166 -8.80 -8.14 -10.15
N GLN A 167 -8.54 -7.57 -8.98
CA GLN A 167 -9.57 -7.20 -8.01
C GLN A 167 -10.24 -5.85 -8.27
N VAL A 168 -9.54 -4.91 -8.91
CA VAL A 168 -10.04 -3.54 -9.19
C VAL A 168 -10.37 -3.32 -10.67
N MET A 169 -10.70 -4.41 -11.38
CA MET A 169 -10.82 -4.39 -12.83
C MET A 169 -12.01 -3.56 -13.33
N ASP A 170 -13.06 -3.43 -12.53
CA ASP A 170 -14.21 -2.59 -12.88
C ASP A 170 -13.87 -1.10 -12.77
N GLU A 171 -13.07 -0.71 -11.77
CA GLU A 171 -12.49 0.62 -11.63
C GLU A 171 -11.50 0.92 -12.75
N VAL A 172 -10.65 -0.05 -13.12
CA VAL A 172 -9.70 0.07 -14.24
C VAL A 172 -10.42 0.37 -15.54
N LYS A 173 -11.54 -0.30 -15.84
CA LYS A 173 -12.30 -0.07 -17.09
C LYS A 173 -12.93 1.32 -17.16
N THR A 174 -13.25 1.93 -16.03
CA THR A 174 -13.98 3.20 -15.99
C THR A 174 -13.04 4.40 -15.80
N ASN A 175 -11.87 4.20 -15.20
CA ASN A 175 -10.88 5.24 -14.96
C ASN A 175 -9.75 5.18 -16.00
N ALA A 176 -9.68 6.20 -16.86
CA ALA A 176 -8.67 6.29 -17.93
C ALA A 176 -7.22 6.21 -17.41
N GLU A 177 -6.90 6.81 -16.27
CA GLU A 177 -5.55 6.76 -15.74
C GLU A 177 -5.16 5.33 -15.33
N TRP A 178 -6.08 4.64 -14.63
CA TRP A 178 -5.85 3.27 -14.19
C TRP A 178 -5.85 2.28 -15.35
N ASN A 179 -6.69 2.50 -16.35
CA ASN A 179 -6.67 1.73 -17.60
C ASN A 179 -5.32 1.88 -18.32
N LEU A 180 -4.78 3.10 -18.40
CA LEU A 180 -3.47 3.35 -18.98
C LEU A 180 -2.35 2.65 -18.17
N TYR A 181 -2.43 2.66 -16.84
CA TYR A 181 -1.50 1.92 -15.99
C TYR A 181 -1.58 0.41 -16.23
N TYR A 182 -2.78 -0.14 -16.41
CA TYR A 182 -2.99 -1.54 -16.72
C TYR A 182 -2.42 -1.92 -18.10
N CYS A 183 -2.64 -1.10 -19.12
CA CYS A 183 -2.05 -1.28 -20.46
C CYS A 183 -0.51 -1.29 -20.39
N LYS A 184 0.07 -0.33 -19.67
CA LYS A 184 1.53 -0.26 -19.45
C LYS A 184 2.05 -1.50 -18.72
N PHE A 185 1.33 -1.97 -17.72
CA PHE A 185 1.68 -3.18 -16.98
C PHE A 185 1.69 -4.42 -17.88
N LYS A 186 0.64 -4.62 -18.68
CA LYS A 186 0.54 -5.73 -19.65
C LYS A 186 1.68 -5.70 -20.67
N TYR A 187 1.97 -4.52 -21.22
CA TYR A 187 3.09 -4.32 -22.13
C TYR A 187 4.43 -4.71 -21.47
N LYS A 188 4.72 -4.21 -20.26
CA LYS A 188 5.96 -4.50 -19.52
C LYS A 188 6.13 -5.99 -19.20
N LYS A 189 5.04 -6.71 -18.93
CA LYS A 189 5.06 -8.15 -18.67
C LYS A 189 5.35 -8.98 -19.94
N GLY A 190 5.28 -8.37 -21.14
CA GLY A 190 5.34 -9.09 -22.41
C GLY A 190 4.12 -9.98 -22.62
N ASP A 191 2.98 -9.62 -22.03
CA ASP A 191 1.73 -10.37 -22.16
C ASP A 191 1.18 -10.21 -23.57
N GLN A 192 0.92 -11.30 -24.30
CA GLN A 192 0.47 -11.24 -25.70
C GLN A 192 -0.84 -10.45 -25.89
N ASP A 193 -1.63 -10.28 -24.83
CA ASP A 193 -2.91 -9.58 -24.87
C ASP A 193 -2.80 -8.04 -24.73
N TRP A 194 -1.58 -7.48 -24.58
CA TRP A 194 -1.41 -6.03 -24.39
C TRP A 194 -1.98 -5.19 -25.54
N THR A 195 -1.99 -5.74 -26.76
CA THR A 195 -2.51 -5.09 -27.96
C THR A 195 -4.03 -4.95 -27.92
N ASN A 196 -4.73 -5.97 -27.44
CA ASN A 196 -6.19 -5.93 -27.26
C ASN A 196 -6.58 -4.95 -26.16
N GLU A 197 -5.84 -4.91 -25.05
CA GLU A 197 -6.07 -3.93 -23.98
C GLU A 197 -5.80 -2.50 -24.46
N LEU A 198 -4.77 -2.29 -25.28
CA LEU A 198 -4.51 -1.00 -25.91
C LEU A 198 -5.67 -0.55 -26.82
N LYS A 199 -6.20 -1.45 -27.67
CA LYS A 199 -7.35 -1.15 -28.54
C LYS A 199 -8.60 -0.83 -27.72
N ARG A 200 -8.87 -1.59 -26.66
CA ARG A 200 -9.96 -1.33 -25.70
C ARG A 200 -9.81 0.03 -25.03
N PHE A 201 -8.61 0.38 -24.58
CA PHE A 201 -8.33 1.70 -24.01
C PHE A 201 -8.70 2.81 -24.99
N CYS A 202 -8.22 2.71 -26.23
CA CYS A 202 -8.47 3.72 -27.26
C CYS A 202 -9.95 3.83 -27.66
N THR A 203 -10.73 2.76 -27.47
CA THR A 203 -12.17 2.75 -27.73
C THR A 203 -12.96 3.46 -26.63
N ASN A 204 -12.52 3.30 -25.37
CA ASN A 204 -13.28 3.72 -24.19
C ASN A 204 -12.83 5.05 -23.59
N HIS A 205 -11.63 5.53 -23.91
CA HIS A 205 -11.03 6.70 -23.28
C HIS A 205 -10.40 7.66 -24.30
N PRO A 206 -10.34 8.97 -24.02
CA PRO A 206 -9.53 9.90 -24.80
C PRO A 206 -8.04 9.54 -24.73
N TYR A 207 -7.37 9.49 -25.89
CA TYR A 207 -5.97 9.03 -25.97
C TYR A 207 -5.10 9.83 -26.94
N THR A 208 -5.66 10.78 -27.68
CA THR A 208 -4.96 11.49 -28.78
C THR A 208 -3.71 12.23 -28.32
N ASP A 209 -3.71 12.73 -27.08
CA ASP A 209 -2.59 13.46 -26.49
C ASP A 209 -1.66 12.58 -25.63
N VAL A 210 -1.92 11.26 -25.59
CA VAL A 210 -1.13 10.33 -24.77
C VAL A 210 0.01 9.76 -25.61
N LEU A 211 1.20 10.37 -25.50
CA LEU A 211 2.41 9.99 -26.24
C LEU A 211 2.69 8.48 -26.21
N TRP A 212 2.60 7.87 -25.02
CA TRP A 212 2.86 6.44 -24.83
C TRP A 212 1.93 5.56 -25.69
N ILE A 213 0.63 5.89 -25.75
CA ILE A 213 -0.35 5.16 -26.56
C ILE A 213 0.02 5.24 -28.03
N ARG A 214 0.34 6.45 -28.52
CA ARG A 214 0.71 6.68 -29.91
C ARG A 214 1.95 5.86 -30.32
N GLU A 215 2.98 5.86 -29.49
CA GLU A 215 4.18 5.05 -29.74
C GLU A 215 3.87 3.55 -29.81
N ARG A 216 2.97 3.07 -28.94
CA ARG A 216 2.58 1.65 -28.93
C ARG A 216 1.70 1.25 -30.11
N ILE A 217 0.85 2.15 -30.62
CA ILE A 217 0.10 1.91 -31.86
C ILE A 217 1.06 1.78 -33.06
N ILE A 218 2.09 2.64 -33.14
CA ILE A 218 3.11 2.54 -34.21
C ILE A 218 3.88 1.22 -34.10
N GLU A 219 4.25 0.81 -32.89
CA GLU A 219 4.90 -0.49 -32.65
C GLU A 219 4.00 -1.65 -33.11
N LEU A 220 2.71 -1.62 -32.77
CA LEU A 220 1.73 -2.63 -33.21
C LEU A 220 1.67 -2.72 -34.74
N LEU A 221 1.46 -1.59 -35.42
CA LEU A 221 1.43 -1.54 -36.89
C LEU A 221 2.74 -2.03 -37.52
N SER A 222 3.87 -1.75 -36.88
CA SER A 222 5.18 -2.21 -37.35
C SER A 222 5.30 -3.72 -37.23
N ILE A 223 4.94 -4.30 -36.08
CA ILE A 223 4.96 -5.75 -35.83
C ILE A 223 4.10 -6.47 -36.87
N GLU A 224 2.85 -6.03 -37.05
CA GLU A 224 1.92 -6.63 -38.01
C GLU A 224 2.43 -6.54 -39.44
N TYR A 225 2.94 -5.38 -39.86
CA TYR A 225 3.48 -5.22 -41.20
C TYR A 225 4.69 -6.14 -41.43
N PHE A 226 5.61 -6.26 -40.48
CA PHE A 226 6.77 -7.14 -40.63
C PHE A 226 6.41 -8.63 -40.54
N CYS A 227 5.34 -8.99 -39.84
CA CYS A 227 4.89 -10.38 -39.74
C CYS A 227 3.99 -10.82 -40.90
N GLU A 228 3.10 -9.95 -41.38
CA GLU A 228 2.01 -10.31 -42.30
C GLU A 228 2.03 -9.54 -43.63
N LEU A 229 2.92 -8.55 -43.77
CA LEU A 229 2.98 -7.61 -44.91
C LEU A 229 1.66 -6.86 -45.15
N LYS A 230 0.88 -6.66 -44.07
CA LYS A 230 -0.39 -5.96 -44.06
C LYS A 230 -0.52 -5.14 -42.78
N PHE A 231 -1.34 -4.09 -42.83
CA PHE A 231 -1.73 -3.35 -41.63
C PHE A 231 -3.10 -3.82 -41.16
N ASP A 232 -3.27 -3.98 -39.85
CA ASP A 232 -4.60 -4.12 -39.25
C ASP A 232 -5.39 -2.82 -39.43
N ASP A 233 -6.56 -2.93 -40.06
CA ASP A 233 -7.40 -1.77 -40.38
C ASP A 233 -7.81 -1.02 -39.10
N GLU A 234 -8.08 -1.75 -38.01
CA GLU A 234 -8.47 -1.16 -36.73
C GLU A 234 -7.32 -0.36 -36.11
N ALA A 235 -6.12 -0.95 -36.01
CA ALA A 235 -4.93 -0.25 -35.51
C ALA A 235 -4.58 0.99 -36.35
N PHE A 236 -4.76 0.92 -37.67
CA PHE A 236 -4.52 2.05 -38.58
C PHE A 236 -5.54 3.18 -38.37
N GLU A 237 -6.81 2.85 -38.14
CA GLU A 237 -7.84 3.83 -37.80
C GLU A 237 -7.56 4.50 -36.43
N LEU A 238 -7.09 3.73 -35.44
CA LEU A 238 -6.66 4.29 -34.16
C LEU A 238 -5.47 5.25 -34.34
N TYR A 239 -4.46 4.86 -35.13
CA TYR A 239 -3.33 5.73 -35.46
C TYR A 239 -3.78 7.03 -36.14
N SER A 240 -4.70 6.93 -37.10
CA SER A 240 -5.17 8.08 -37.87
C SER A 240 -5.86 9.14 -37.00
N LYS A 241 -6.46 8.73 -35.88
CA LYS A 241 -7.10 9.64 -34.90
C LYS A 241 -6.10 10.36 -34.00
N CYS A 242 -4.93 9.77 -33.72
CA CYS A 242 -3.88 10.38 -32.89
C CYS A 242 -2.69 10.93 -33.69
N ALA A 243 -2.72 10.78 -35.02
CA ALA A 243 -1.68 11.29 -35.90
C ALA A 243 -1.59 12.83 -35.76
N PRO A 244 -0.45 13.37 -35.32
CA PRO A 244 -0.29 14.79 -35.11
C PRO A 244 -0.34 15.52 -36.45
N SER A 245 -1.03 16.67 -36.46
CA SER A 245 -1.07 17.58 -37.61
C SER A 245 0.17 18.47 -37.74
N SER A 246 1.09 18.40 -36.76
CA SER A 246 2.28 19.24 -36.72
C SER A 246 3.47 18.48 -36.10
N GLY A 247 4.57 18.38 -36.86
CA GLY A 247 5.78 17.62 -36.53
C GLY A 247 6.33 16.94 -37.80
N GLU A 248 7.52 17.32 -38.26
CA GLU A 248 8.06 16.91 -39.57
C GLU A 248 8.32 15.39 -39.66
N VAL A 249 8.87 14.79 -38.58
CA VAL A 249 9.11 13.35 -38.47
C VAL A 249 7.78 12.58 -38.43
N GLU A 250 6.82 13.05 -37.65
CA GLU A 250 5.54 12.38 -37.45
C GLU A 250 4.65 12.48 -38.71
N CYS A 251 4.70 13.62 -39.41
CA CYS A 251 4.11 13.78 -40.73
C CYS A 251 4.74 12.83 -41.76
N THR A 252 6.05 12.61 -41.68
CA THR A 252 6.76 11.68 -42.57
C THR A 252 6.35 10.24 -42.29
N THR A 253 6.30 9.82 -41.03
CA THR A 253 5.80 8.50 -40.62
C THR A 253 4.36 8.28 -41.08
N GLY A 254 3.47 9.26 -40.89
CA GLY A 254 2.08 9.15 -41.34
C GLY A 254 1.93 9.07 -42.86
N ARG A 255 2.77 9.77 -43.63
CA ARG A 255 2.82 9.65 -45.10
C ARG A 255 3.33 8.28 -45.53
N LEU A 256 4.37 7.75 -44.90
CA LEU A 256 4.92 6.43 -45.21
C LEU A 256 3.90 5.32 -44.92
N LEU A 257 3.25 5.35 -43.76
CA LEU A 257 2.21 4.37 -43.42
C LEU A 257 1.04 4.40 -44.42
N LYS A 258 0.63 5.58 -44.89
CA LYS A 258 -0.40 5.72 -45.94
C LYS A 258 0.04 5.21 -47.31
N LEU A 259 1.33 5.26 -47.64
CA LEU A 259 1.88 4.75 -48.90
C LEU A 259 2.07 3.24 -48.89
N LEU A 260 2.31 2.65 -47.71
CA LEU A 260 2.54 1.23 -47.52
C LEU A 260 1.24 0.42 -47.37
N ARG A 261 0.11 1.08 -47.06
CA ARG A 261 -1.22 0.48 -47.01
C ARG A 261 -1.77 0.27 -48.42
#